data_AF-A0A8H7KYS7-F1
#
_entry.id   AF-A0A8H7KYS7-F1
#
_cell.length_a   1.000
_cell.length_b   1.000
_cell.length_c   1.000
_cell.angle_alpha   90.00
_cell.angle_beta   90.00
_cell.angle_gamma   90.00
#
_symmetry.space_group_name_H-M   'P 1'
#
loop_
_entity.id
_entity.type
_entity.pdbx_description
1 polymer ?
#
loop_
_entity_poly.entity_id
_entity_poly.type
_entity_poly.pdbx_seq_one_letter_code
_entity_poly.pdbx_strand_id
1 'polypeptide(L)'
;MPDSAVEPTTLKTFYCDGQIITSPNADPPKVVDHIAMGQMFNDPPFPGECRELEGSLVHVVNELIAYSGVTLPLDFAKFPLPSEYNYQERHAGLDKFIKSIMLARDAFLPLMVLCSFAIAMTAGFRQDNPLWTQRLVQRRCHTSFVEELKKSQVADFSVERIGVFIQNTWHVQPYVDHFIAANVPVWHRKRKSTFTHHQTKTFCPSEADVHRAKASPLPHLSETHSLPINTIETIPDAPKPFPPLPKFSRQLVGKTFKEYFARQERIREEKLAVESVDTRARRFNREKVQANHQLPGKSGPHVFIWEEIDGYLIRKKLDRKEVDSEWENFTEAQQKYNSITNEWDLAREFTPAEEPESQFDEVDFDQYN
;
A
#
# COMPACT_ATOMS: atom_id res chain seq x y z
N MET A 1 33.21 20.40 30.68
CA MET A 1 32.72 19.65 29.51
C MET A 1 32.00 18.44 30.07
N PRO A 2 30.66 18.37 30.06
CA PRO A 2 30.00 17.11 30.35
C PRO A 2 29.97 16.28 29.07
N ASP A 3 30.49 15.05 29.16
CA ASP A 3 30.33 14.02 28.15
C ASP A 3 28.84 13.82 27.85
N SER A 4 28.43 14.10 26.61
CA SER A 4 27.13 13.69 26.11
C SER A 4 27.15 12.17 25.94
N ALA A 5 26.66 11.45 26.95
CA ALA A 5 26.38 10.03 26.82
C ALA A 5 25.37 9.84 25.68
N VAL A 6 25.86 9.36 24.53
CA VAL A 6 25.00 8.95 23.41
C VAL A 6 24.30 7.68 23.88
N GLU A 7 23.00 7.79 24.17
CA GLU A 7 22.20 6.62 24.49
C GLU A 7 22.25 5.62 23.33
N PRO A 8 22.44 4.31 23.60
CA PRO A 8 22.51 3.30 22.56
C PRO A 8 21.17 3.22 21.83
N THR A 9 21.16 3.72 20.60
CA THR A 9 20.01 3.69 19.70
C THR A 9 19.59 2.25 19.45
N THR A 10 18.38 1.89 19.86
CA THR A 10 17.90 0.50 19.79
C THR A 10 17.39 0.20 18.38
N LEU A 11 18.24 -0.47 17.57
CA LEU A 11 17.92 -0.73 16.16
C LEU A 11 16.88 -1.84 15.97
N LYS A 12 15.85 -1.60 15.14
CA LYS A 12 14.92 -2.63 14.63
C LYS A 12 15.00 -2.80 13.11
N THR A 13 14.71 -4.01 12.64
CA THR A 13 14.99 -4.45 11.26
C THR A 13 13.83 -5.22 10.62
N PHE A 14 13.57 -4.93 9.35
CA PHE A 14 12.53 -5.50 8.50
C PHE A 14 13.12 -5.96 7.17
N TYR A 15 12.49 -6.94 6.55
CA TYR A 15 12.87 -7.48 5.24
C TYR A 15 11.75 -7.21 4.24
N CYS A 16 12.09 -6.60 3.11
CA CYS A 16 11.19 -6.41 1.96
C CYS A 16 11.98 -6.72 0.69
N ASP A 17 11.48 -7.62 -0.16
CA ASP A 17 12.10 -8.03 -1.43
C ASP A 17 13.58 -8.43 -1.31
N GLY A 18 13.93 -9.17 -0.25
CA GLY A 18 15.31 -9.58 0.04
C GLY A 18 16.25 -8.44 0.46
N GLN A 19 15.72 -7.23 0.69
CA GLN A 19 16.46 -6.06 1.16
C GLN A 19 16.17 -5.77 2.64
N ILE A 20 17.20 -5.33 3.35
CA ILE A 20 17.13 -4.97 4.76
C ILE A 20 16.73 -3.50 4.89
N ILE A 21 15.71 -3.27 5.71
CA ILE A 21 15.18 -1.96 6.07
C ILE A 21 15.31 -1.79 7.57
N THR A 22 15.82 -0.64 8.01
CA THR A 22 16.15 -0.38 9.41
C THR A 22 15.66 0.98 9.86
N SER A 23 15.20 1.08 11.12
CA SER A 23 14.87 2.36 11.76
C SER A 23 15.55 2.49 13.14
N PRO A 24 16.15 3.65 13.46
CA PRO A 24 16.79 3.88 14.75
C PRO A 24 15.83 4.02 15.94
N ASN A 25 14.56 4.40 15.72
CA ASN A 25 13.70 4.94 16.79
C ASN A 25 12.26 4.38 16.81
N ALA A 26 12.03 3.14 16.39
CA ALA A 26 10.65 2.64 16.28
C ALA A 26 10.47 1.20 16.76
N ASP A 27 9.38 0.95 17.47
CA ASP A 27 8.77 -0.37 17.54
C ASP A 27 8.16 -0.71 16.15
N PRO A 28 8.11 -1.99 15.73
CA PRO A 28 7.21 -2.37 14.66
C PRO A 28 5.81 -1.86 15.00
N PRO A 29 5.09 -1.24 14.05
CA PRO A 29 3.74 -0.77 14.31
C PRO A 29 2.93 -1.94 14.87
N LYS A 30 2.49 -1.83 16.13
CA LYS A 30 1.58 -2.78 16.76
C LYS A 30 0.20 -2.58 16.18
N VAL A 31 -0.02 -3.13 15.00
CA VAL A 31 -1.26 -2.99 14.22
C VAL A 31 -1.54 -1.52 13.89
N VAL A 32 -1.57 -1.19 12.60
CA VAL A 32 -2.13 0.11 12.19
C VAL A 32 -3.60 0.10 12.55
N ASP A 33 -3.98 0.82 13.60
CA ASP A 33 -5.37 1.00 13.96
C ASP A 33 -6.06 1.88 12.91
N HIS A 34 -6.63 1.22 11.90
CA HIS A 34 -7.45 1.87 10.89
C HIS A 34 -8.77 2.43 11.48
N ILE A 35 -9.14 2.05 12.71
CA ILE A 35 -10.34 2.53 13.42
C ILE A 35 -10.08 3.91 14.05
N ALA A 36 -8.88 4.14 14.59
CA ALA A 36 -8.47 5.47 15.09
C ALA A 36 -8.44 6.53 13.97
N MET A 37 -8.12 6.13 12.73
CA MET A 37 -8.18 7.04 11.57
C MET A 37 -9.62 7.40 11.13
N GLY A 38 -10.62 6.61 11.52
CA GLY A 38 -11.98 6.64 10.96
C GLY A 38 -13.00 7.51 11.70
N GLN A 39 -12.73 7.97 12.92
CA GLN A 39 -13.79 8.59 13.74
C GLN A 39 -14.28 9.97 13.28
N MET A 40 -13.47 10.73 12.52
CA MET A 40 -13.93 12.00 11.89
C MET A 40 -14.65 11.80 10.54
N PHE A 41 -14.62 10.59 9.96
CA PHE A 41 -14.86 10.38 8.52
C PHE A 41 -15.77 9.18 8.18
N ASN A 42 -16.47 8.61 9.16
CA ASN A 42 -17.30 7.42 8.99
C ASN A 42 -18.63 7.66 8.26
N ASP A 43 -19.11 8.90 8.20
CA ASP A 43 -20.21 9.28 7.32
C ASP A 43 -19.64 10.04 6.11
N PRO A 44 -19.97 9.68 4.85
CA PRO A 44 -19.59 10.51 3.72
C PRO A 44 -20.24 11.89 3.94
N PRO A 45 -19.44 12.94 4.22
CA PRO A 45 -20.00 14.27 4.40
C PRO A 45 -20.76 14.64 3.13
N PHE A 46 -21.81 15.44 3.26
CA PHE A 46 -22.45 16.01 2.07
C PHE A 46 -21.36 16.65 1.19
N PRO A 47 -21.43 16.58 -0.15
CA PRO A 47 -20.36 17.07 -1.03
C PRO A 47 -19.91 18.53 -0.77
N GLY A 48 -20.75 19.35 -0.15
CA GLY A 48 -20.41 20.69 0.34
C GLY A 48 -19.42 20.69 1.51
N GLU A 49 -19.63 19.86 2.52
CA GLU A 49 -18.75 19.76 3.71
C GLU A 49 -17.38 19.21 3.32
N CYS A 50 -17.32 18.20 2.44
CA CYS A 50 -16.07 17.70 1.87
C CYS A 50 -15.29 18.81 1.13
N ARG A 51 -15.99 19.65 0.36
CA ARG A 51 -15.37 20.75 -0.38
C ARG A 51 -14.76 21.79 0.56
N GLU A 52 -15.49 22.17 1.59
CA GLU A 52 -15.03 23.14 2.58
C GLU A 52 -13.83 22.60 3.37
N LEU A 53 -13.88 21.32 3.75
CA LEU A 53 -12.77 20.65 4.42
C LEU A 53 -11.54 20.55 3.53
N GLU A 54 -11.68 20.09 2.29
CA GLU A 54 -10.59 20.01 1.31
C GLU A 54 -9.94 21.38 1.12
N GLY A 55 -10.74 22.43 0.89
CA GLY A 55 -10.25 23.79 0.76
C GLY A 55 -9.48 24.27 1.99
N SER A 56 -9.99 23.96 3.19
CA SER A 56 -9.34 24.33 4.45
C SER A 56 -8.02 23.61 4.65
N LEU A 57 -7.95 22.31 4.36
CA LEU A 57 -6.72 21.51 4.47
C LEU A 57 -5.67 21.94 3.44
N VAL A 58 -6.08 22.21 2.19
CA VAL A 58 -5.19 22.74 1.15
C VAL A 58 -4.63 24.10 1.55
N HIS A 59 -5.45 24.97 2.15
CA HIS A 59 -5.00 26.27 2.66
C HIS A 59 -3.98 26.10 3.79
N VAL A 60 -4.23 25.20 4.74
CA VAL A 60 -3.26 24.86 5.81
C VAL A 60 -1.93 24.42 5.24
N VAL A 61 -1.92 23.48 4.29
CA VAL A 61 -0.70 22.99 3.64
C VAL A 61 0.08 24.13 3.01
N ASN A 62 -0.58 24.92 2.16
CA ASN A 62 0.09 25.97 1.40
C ASN A 62 0.66 27.05 2.34
N GLU A 63 -0.10 27.47 3.35
CA GLU A 63 0.35 28.50 4.28
C GLU A 63 1.51 28.02 5.17
N LEU A 64 1.43 26.80 5.72
CA LEU A 64 2.44 26.30 6.65
C LEU A 64 3.73 25.86 5.97
N ILE A 65 3.67 25.34 4.74
CA ILE A 65 4.88 25.08 3.94
C ILE A 65 5.58 26.40 3.62
N ALA A 66 4.83 27.43 3.20
CA ALA A 66 5.41 28.75 2.95
C ALA A 66 5.97 29.39 4.23
N TYR A 67 5.29 29.22 5.37
CA TYR A 67 5.69 29.80 6.65
C TYR A 67 6.90 29.10 7.28
N SER A 68 7.04 27.78 7.13
CA SER A 68 8.16 27.02 7.68
C SER A 68 9.49 27.32 6.98
N GLY A 69 9.47 27.89 5.77
CA GLY A 69 10.67 28.14 4.97
C GLY A 69 11.29 26.84 4.44
N VAL A 70 10.57 25.73 4.51
CA VAL A 70 11.02 24.45 4.01
C VAL A 70 10.98 24.43 2.48
N THR A 71 12.11 24.09 1.85
CA THR A 71 12.16 23.87 0.40
C THR A 71 11.80 22.42 0.13
N LEU A 72 10.79 22.17 -0.69
CA LEU A 72 10.44 20.82 -1.15
C LEU A 72 11.39 20.38 -2.28
N PRO A 73 11.63 19.06 -2.46
CA PRO A 73 12.41 18.55 -3.57
C PRO A 73 11.81 18.94 -4.94
N LEU A 74 12.65 19.07 -5.97
CA LEU A 74 12.19 19.42 -7.33
C LEU A 74 11.28 18.34 -7.94
N ASP A 75 11.45 17.10 -7.52
CA ASP A 75 10.65 15.93 -7.89
C ASP A 75 9.48 15.67 -6.93
N PHE A 76 9.16 16.62 -6.04
CA PHE A 76 8.02 16.51 -5.15
C PHE A 76 6.71 16.42 -5.93
N ALA A 77 6.13 15.22 -5.99
CA ALA A 77 4.83 14.96 -6.57
C ALA A 77 3.75 15.01 -5.48
N LYS A 78 2.78 15.92 -5.64
CA LYS A 78 1.58 15.91 -4.79
C LYS A 78 0.69 14.73 -5.17
N PHE A 79 0.12 14.07 -4.17
CA PHE A 79 -0.98 13.13 -4.40
C PHE A 79 -2.18 13.89 -4.98
N PRO A 80 -3.02 13.22 -5.80
CA PRO A 80 -4.25 13.81 -6.30
C PRO A 80 -5.13 14.34 -5.17
N LEU A 81 -5.72 15.52 -5.36
CA LEU A 81 -6.64 16.10 -4.39
C LEU A 81 -7.99 15.36 -4.44
N PRO A 82 -8.79 15.35 -3.35
CA PRO A 82 -10.12 14.75 -3.36
C PRO A 82 -10.98 15.23 -4.53
N SER A 83 -10.94 16.53 -4.87
CA SER A 83 -11.72 17.12 -5.96
C SER A 83 -11.35 16.58 -7.34
N GLU A 84 -10.12 16.09 -7.53
CA GLU A 84 -9.67 15.48 -8.79
C GLU A 84 -10.32 14.11 -9.07
N TYR A 85 -11.01 13.55 -8.07
CA TYR A 85 -11.85 12.36 -8.23
C TYR A 85 -13.31 12.68 -8.54
N ASN A 86 -13.65 13.95 -8.77
CA ASN A 86 -14.94 14.44 -9.28
C ASN A 86 -16.15 14.20 -8.36
N TYR A 87 -15.97 14.04 -7.03
CA TYR A 87 -17.10 13.76 -6.10
C TYR A 87 -18.15 14.88 -6.03
N GLN A 88 -17.84 16.04 -6.59
CA GLN A 88 -18.70 17.21 -6.65
C GLN A 88 -19.46 17.33 -7.98
N GLU A 89 -19.16 16.47 -8.95
CA GLU A 89 -19.74 16.51 -10.29
C GLU A 89 -21.01 15.66 -10.39
N ARG A 90 -21.71 15.80 -11.52
CA ARG A 90 -22.83 14.91 -11.85
C ARG A 90 -22.30 13.63 -12.47
N HIS A 91 -22.77 12.48 -12.00
CA HIS A 91 -22.37 11.19 -12.52
C HIS A 91 -23.50 10.48 -13.27
N ALA A 92 -23.16 9.90 -14.42
CA ALA A 92 -24.06 9.04 -15.18
C ALA A 92 -24.09 7.62 -14.56
N GLY A 93 -24.74 7.50 -13.39
CA GLY A 93 -24.99 6.23 -12.69
C GLY A 93 -24.39 6.17 -11.29
N LEU A 94 -25.06 5.38 -10.43
CA LEU A 94 -24.73 5.21 -9.02
C LEU A 94 -23.31 4.66 -8.81
N ASP A 95 -22.87 3.67 -9.60
CA ASP A 95 -21.54 3.06 -9.47
C ASP A 95 -20.40 4.07 -9.68
N LYS A 96 -20.57 4.99 -10.64
CA LYS A 96 -19.57 6.03 -10.91
C LYS A 96 -19.53 7.07 -9.79
N PHE A 97 -20.69 7.40 -9.24
CA PHE A 97 -20.81 8.29 -8.08
C PHE A 97 -20.15 7.68 -6.84
N ILE A 98 -20.48 6.43 -6.50
CA ILE A 98 -19.89 5.71 -5.35
C ILE A 98 -18.37 5.62 -5.52
N LYS A 99 -17.88 5.20 -6.70
CA LYS A 99 -16.44 5.13 -6.96
C LYS A 99 -15.76 6.48 -6.77
N SER A 100 -16.37 7.55 -7.26
CA SER A 100 -15.87 8.91 -7.12
C SER A 100 -15.78 9.35 -5.66
N ILE A 101 -16.82 9.10 -4.87
CA ILE A 101 -16.82 9.36 -3.42
C ILE A 101 -15.74 8.57 -2.70
N MET A 102 -15.62 7.26 -2.96
CA MET A 102 -14.65 6.42 -2.28
C MET A 102 -13.21 6.87 -2.57
N LEU A 103 -12.89 7.16 -3.84
CA LEU A 103 -11.57 7.64 -4.20
C LEU A 103 -11.28 9.03 -3.62
N ALA A 104 -12.27 9.93 -3.61
CA ALA A 104 -12.13 11.23 -2.97
C ALA A 104 -11.90 11.11 -1.46
N ARG A 105 -12.63 10.22 -0.78
CA ARG A 105 -12.44 9.90 0.64
C ARG A 105 -11.02 9.44 0.91
N ASP A 106 -10.53 8.47 0.13
CA ASP A 106 -9.19 7.92 0.32
C ASP A 106 -8.09 8.97 0.02
N ALA A 107 -8.37 9.92 -0.87
CA ALA A 107 -7.48 11.05 -1.18
C ALA A 107 -7.37 12.10 -0.06
N PHE A 108 -8.26 12.11 0.93
CA PHE A 108 -8.07 12.93 2.12
C PHE A 108 -6.89 12.46 2.97
N LEU A 109 -6.57 11.15 2.98
CA LEU A 109 -5.47 10.60 3.77
C LEU A 109 -4.11 11.23 3.39
N PRO A 110 -3.66 11.24 2.12
CA PRO A 110 -2.40 11.89 1.77
C PRO A 110 -2.44 13.40 1.97
N LEU A 111 -3.60 14.05 1.83
CA LEU A 111 -3.75 15.48 2.16
C LEU A 111 -3.56 15.74 3.66
N MET A 112 -4.12 14.91 4.53
CA MET A 112 -3.93 14.96 5.98
C MET A 112 -2.48 14.68 6.40
N VAL A 113 -1.83 13.72 5.73
CA VAL A 113 -0.39 13.46 5.92
C VAL A 113 0.40 14.71 5.55
N LEU A 114 0.05 15.38 4.45
CA LEU A 114 0.71 16.61 4.03
C LEU A 114 0.46 17.79 4.98
N CYS A 115 -0.73 17.88 5.60
CA CYS A 115 -0.99 18.81 6.69
C CYS A 115 -0.10 18.51 7.91
N SER A 116 -0.02 17.24 8.33
CA SER A 116 0.81 16.80 9.46
C SER A 116 2.28 17.14 9.20
N PHE A 117 2.75 16.87 7.99
CA PHE A 117 4.08 17.24 7.51
C PHE A 117 4.30 18.76 7.62
N ALA A 118 3.40 19.57 7.05
CA ALA A 118 3.53 21.01 7.05
C ALA A 118 3.58 21.61 8.47
N ILE A 119 2.77 21.05 9.40
CA ILE A 119 2.81 21.41 10.82
C ILE A 119 4.16 21.06 11.43
N ALA A 120 4.65 19.82 11.24
CA ALA A 120 5.90 19.35 11.80
C ALA A 120 7.12 20.16 11.32
N MET A 121 7.07 20.76 10.13
CA MET A 121 8.13 21.63 9.62
C MET A 121 8.17 23.00 10.31
N THR A 122 7.14 23.39 11.07
CA THR A 122 7.15 24.68 11.79
C THR A 122 7.94 24.61 13.09
N ALA A 123 8.56 25.73 13.46
CA ALA A 123 9.30 25.83 14.73
C ALA A 123 8.36 25.68 15.93
N GLY A 124 8.76 24.88 16.92
CA GLY A 124 7.98 24.69 18.15
C GLY A 124 6.62 24.04 17.95
N PHE A 125 6.45 23.22 16.91
CA PHE A 125 5.15 22.65 16.52
C PHE A 125 4.43 21.83 17.61
N ARG A 126 5.17 21.32 18.61
CA ARG A 126 4.65 20.59 19.78
C ARG A 126 4.27 21.45 20.99
N GLN A 127 4.58 22.75 20.97
CA GLN A 127 4.31 23.60 22.13
C GLN A 127 2.80 23.73 22.38
N ASP A 128 2.40 24.00 23.63
CA ASP A 128 0.99 24.17 24.00
C ASP A 128 0.29 25.28 23.19
N ASN A 129 1.04 26.32 22.81
CA ASN A 129 0.60 27.39 21.93
C ASN A 129 1.55 27.52 20.74
N PRO A 130 1.45 26.62 19.74
CA PRO A 130 2.44 26.50 18.70
C PRO A 130 2.27 27.63 17.66
N LEU A 131 3.37 28.09 17.06
CA LEU A 131 3.34 29.23 16.15
C LEU A 131 2.48 29.00 14.90
N TRP A 132 2.31 27.74 14.49
CA TRP A 132 1.48 27.40 13.34
C TRP A 132 -0.02 27.72 13.58
N THR A 133 -0.55 27.58 14.80
CA THR A 133 -1.96 27.92 15.07
C THR A 133 -2.19 29.42 14.96
N GLN A 134 -1.30 30.21 15.55
CA GLN A 134 -1.32 31.67 15.45
C GLN A 134 -1.23 32.12 14.00
N ARG A 135 -0.36 31.47 13.22
CA ARG A 135 -0.18 31.76 11.81
C ARG A 135 -1.46 31.50 11.01
N LEU A 136 -2.12 30.38 11.22
CA LEU A 136 -3.38 30.05 10.54
C LEU A 136 -4.49 31.06 10.87
N VAL A 137 -4.62 31.46 12.14
CA VAL A 137 -5.60 32.48 12.57
C VAL A 137 -5.30 33.83 11.92
N GLN A 138 -4.03 34.28 11.90
CA GLN A 138 -3.61 35.51 11.21
C GLN A 138 -3.92 35.47 9.70
N ARG A 139 -3.94 34.27 9.13
CA ARG A 139 -4.23 34.01 7.71
C ARG A 139 -5.69 33.64 7.46
N ARG A 140 -6.58 34.10 8.34
CA ARG A 140 -8.05 34.01 8.24
C ARG A 140 -8.62 32.59 8.29
N CYS A 141 -7.89 31.62 8.86
CA CYS A 141 -8.52 30.36 9.25
C CYS A 141 -9.44 30.62 10.44
N HIS A 142 -10.64 30.02 10.42
CA HIS A 142 -11.57 30.17 11.52
C HIS A 142 -10.99 29.53 12.80
N THR A 143 -11.11 30.21 13.94
CA THR A 143 -10.50 29.76 15.19
C THR A 143 -11.02 28.38 15.63
N SER A 144 -12.32 28.09 15.43
CA SER A 144 -12.86 26.75 15.78
C SER A 144 -12.21 25.64 14.96
N PHE A 145 -11.98 25.87 13.65
CA PHE A 145 -11.31 24.92 12.79
C PHE A 145 -9.85 24.68 13.21
N VAL A 146 -9.14 25.73 13.62
CA VAL A 146 -7.75 25.60 14.11
C VAL A 146 -7.71 24.79 15.41
N GLU A 147 -8.66 24.99 16.32
CA GLU A 147 -8.77 24.21 17.56
C GLU A 147 -9.16 22.74 17.30
N GLU A 148 -10.04 22.48 16.34
CA GLU A 148 -10.38 21.12 15.89
C GLU A 148 -9.17 20.44 15.24
N LEU A 149 -8.46 21.14 14.35
CA LEU A 149 -7.24 20.64 13.71
C LEU A 149 -6.18 20.29 14.75
N LYS A 150 -5.99 21.14 15.78
CA LYS A 150 -5.05 20.91 16.88
C LYS A 150 -5.39 19.67 17.71
N LYS A 151 -6.67 19.35 17.88
CA LYS A 151 -7.15 18.16 18.61
C LYS A 151 -7.16 16.90 17.76
N SER A 152 -7.06 17.04 16.43
CA SER A 152 -7.11 15.91 15.51
C SER A 152 -5.78 15.15 15.44
N GLN A 153 -5.84 13.92 14.94
CA GLN A 153 -4.67 13.09 14.63
C GLN A 153 -3.65 13.73 13.67
N VAL A 154 -4.06 14.76 12.91
CA VAL A 154 -3.17 15.50 12.02
C VAL A 154 -2.11 16.28 12.82
N ALA A 155 -2.48 16.80 13.99
CA ALA A 155 -1.60 17.60 14.85
C ALA A 155 -1.15 16.84 16.12
N ASP A 156 -1.61 15.61 16.33
CA ASP A 156 -1.16 14.78 17.45
C ASP A 156 0.16 14.08 17.12
N PHE A 157 1.26 14.56 17.69
CA PHE A 157 2.59 13.96 17.53
C PHE A 157 3.00 13.10 18.74
N SER A 158 2.07 12.82 19.65
CA SER A 158 2.29 11.91 20.78
C SER A 158 2.02 10.45 20.42
N VAL A 159 1.18 10.21 19.40
CA VAL A 159 0.88 8.87 18.91
C VAL A 159 2.03 8.27 18.10
N GLU A 160 2.11 6.95 18.10
CA GLU A 160 3.02 6.19 17.24
C GLU A 160 2.53 6.27 15.79
N ARG A 161 3.41 6.65 14.86
CA ARG A 161 3.10 6.78 13.44
C ARG A 161 3.73 5.63 12.64
N ILE A 162 3.15 5.31 11.48
CA ILE A 162 3.61 4.20 10.61
C ILE A 162 5.05 4.42 10.10
N GLY A 163 5.44 5.68 9.93
CA GLY A 163 6.77 6.07 9.49
C GLY A 163 6.87 6.45 8.01
N VAL A 164 8.09 6.75 7.59
CA VAL A 164 8.44 7.18 6.23
C VAL A 164 9.69 6.46 5.73
N PHE A 165 9.66 6.02 4.48
CA PHE A 165 10.85 5.51 3.80
C PHE A 165 11.63 6.66 3.19
N ILE A 166 12.91 6.76 3.51
CA ILE A 166 13.79 7.77 2.92
C ILE A 166 14.87 7.13 2.06
N GLN A 167 15.13 7.77 0.93
CA GLN A 167 16.33 7.49 0.14
C GLN A 167 17.52 8.22 0.76
N ASN A 168 18.70 7.63 0.68
CA ASN A 168 19.91 8.18 1.28
C ASN A 168 20.48 9.33 0.42
N THR A 169 19.69 10.39 0.24
CA THR A 169 20.06 11.59 -0.50
C THR A 169 20.20 12.76 0.47
N TRP A 170 21.04 13.74 0.16
CA TRP A 170 21.24 14.90 1.02
C TRP A 170 19.98 15.79 1.12
N HIS A 171 19.08 15.72 0.14
CA HIS A 171 17.85 16.51 0.08
C HIS A 171 16.85 16.20 1.21
N VAL A 172 16.85 14.97 1.75
CA VAL A 172 15.87 14.58 2.78
C VAL A 172 16.29 14.96 4.18
N GLN A 173 17.56 15.30 4.38
CA GLN A 173 18.14 15.55 5.70
C GLN A 173 17.45 16.68 6.47
N PRO A 174 17.04 17.81 5.86
CA PRO A 174 16.30 18.85 6.60
C PRO A 174 14.99 18.36 7.21
N TYR A 175 14.43 17.23 6.75
CA TYR A 175 13.17 16.69 7.24
C TYR A 175 13.36 15.61 8.30
N VAL A 176 14.52 14.93 8.34
CA VAL A 176 14.73 13.76 9.22
C VAL A 176 14.60 14.14 10.69
N ASP A 177 15.22 15.25 11.10
CA ASP A 177 15.12 15.75 12.48
C ASP A 177 13.67 16.08 12.85
N HIS A 178 12.92 16.66 11.92
CA HIS A 178 11.50 16.95 12.12
C HIS A 178 10.64 15.68 12.16
N PHE A 179 10.95 14.64 11.39
CA PHE A 179 10.26 13.34 11.45
C PHE A 179 10.48 12.67 12.80
N ILE A 180 11.73 12.60 13.26
CA ILE A 180 12.08 12.05 14.56
C ILE A 180 11.39 12.86 15.66
N ALA A 181 11.51 14.18 15.60
CA ALA A 181 10.83 15.07 16.52
C ALA A 181 9.32 14.94 16.44
N ALA A 182 8.72 14.49 15.34
CA ALA A 182 7.28 14.27 15.16
C ALA A 182 6.82 12.85 15.52
N ASN A 183 7.69 12.02 16.13
CA ASN A 183 7.43 10.61 16.42
C ASN A 183 7.08 9.80 15.16
N VAL A 184 7.71 10.13 14.04
CA VAL A 184 7.61 9.43 12.76
C VAL A 184 8.83 8.52 12.60
N PRO A 185 8.67 7.20 12.63
CA PRO A 185 9.74 6.26 12.29
C PRO A 185 10.34 6.57 10.92
N VAL A 186 11.66 6.65 10.86
CA VAL A 186 12.38 6.89 9.59
C VAL A 186 13.06 5.59 9.16
N TRP A 187 12.68 5.08 7.99
CA TRP A 187 13.14 3.82 7.44
C TRP A 187 14.14 4.05 6.31
N HIS A 188 15.35 3.53 6.49
CA HIS A 188 16.40 3.60 5.48
C HIS A 188 16.45 2.31 4.65
N ARG A 189 16.38 2.45 3.32
CA ARG A 189 16.64 1.33 2.41
C ARG A 189 18.14 1.17 2.16
N LYS A 190 18.76 0.11 2.70
CA LYS A 190 20.19 -0.17 2.51
C LYS A 190 20.43 -0.95 1.21
N ARG A 191 21.05 -0.31 0.20
CA ARG A 191 21.53 -0.98 -1.02
C ARG A 191 23.02 -1.30 -0.90
N LYS A 192 23.48 -2.38 -1.55
CA LYS A 192 24.87 -2.92 -1.45
C LYS A 192 25.98 -1.91 -1.81
N SER A 193 25.69 -0.82 -2.51
CA SER A 193 26.70 0.11 -3.06
C SER A 193 26.37 1.60 -2.92
N THR A 194 25.41 2.00 -2.09
CA THR A 194 25.01 3.41 -2.05
C THR A 194 25.95 4.25 -1.19
N PHE A 195 26.48 5.31 -1.81
CA PHE A 195 27.09 6.46 -1.13
C PHE A 195 26.18 6.94 0.01
N THR A 196 26.73 7.01 1.22
CA THR A 196 26.03 7.55 2.39
C THR A 196 26.59 8.94 2.65
N HIS A 197 25.73 9.95 2.57
CA HIS A 197 26.16 11.32 2.83
C HIS A 197 26.62 11.44 4.30
N HIS A 198 27.71 12.16 4.55
CA HIS A 198 28.32 12.26 5.88
C HIS A 198 27.35 12.78 6.96
N GLN A 199 26.38 13.61 6.57
CA GLN A 199 25.38 14.17 7.47
C GLN A 199 24.14 13.27 7.65
N THR A 200 23.86 12.34 6.74
CA THR A 200 22.83 11.30 6.95
C THR A 200 23.40 10.06 7.64
N LYS A 201 24.74 9.95 7.70
CA LYS A 201 25.46 8.86 8.37
C LYS A 201 25.12 8.74 9.85
N THR A 202 24.83 9.84 10.54
CA THR A 202 24.41 9.85 11.95
C THR A 202 23.07 9.16 12.18
N PHE A 203 22.20 9.14 11.18
CA PHE A 203 20.89 8.46 11.22
C PHE A 203 20.95 7.06 10.59
N CYS A 204 22.04 6.74 9.89
CA CYS A 204 22.25 5.41 9.34
C CYS A 204 22.69 4.45 10.46
N PRO A 205 22.09 3.27 10.55
CA PRO A 205 22.53 2.27 11.51
C PRO A 205 23.97 1.84 11.25
N SER A 206 24.73 1.62 12.33
CA SER A 206 26.10 1.13 12.22
C SER A 206 26.13 -0.31 11.68
N GLU A 207 27.29 -0.75 11.18
CA GLU A 207 27.44 -2.14 10.73
C GLU A 207 27.23 -3.13 11.87
N ALA A 208 27.61 -2.77 13.09
CA ALA A 208 27.35 -3.56 14.27
C ALA A 208 25.84 -3.69 14.53
N ASP A 209 25.07 -2.61 14.36
CA ASP A 209 23.62 -2.64 14.54
C ASP A 209 22.97 -3.53 13.48
N VAL A 210 23.38 -3.41 12.22
CA VAL A 210 22.89 -4.28 11.14
C VAL A 210 23.29 -5.74 11.35
N HIS A 211 24.50 -6.02 11.87
CA HIS A 211 24.93 -7.37 12.19
C HIS A 211 24.11 -7.97 13.34
N ARG A 212 23.86 -7.20 14.40
CA ARG A 212 22.97 -7.61 15.51
C ARG A 212 21.56 -7.90 15.01
N ALA A 213 21.05 -7.07 14.11
CA ALA A 213 19.75 -7.28 13.48
C ALA A 213 19.65 -8.55 12.65
N LYS A 214 20.66 -8.85 11.82
CA LYS A 214 20.73 -10.09 11.03
C LYS A 214 20.92 -11.34 11.88
N ALA A 215 21.59 -11.21 13.02
CA ALA A 215 21.84 -12.29 13.96
C ALA A 215 20.67 -12.50 14.94
N SER A 216 19.75 -11.55 15.04
CA SER A 216 18.53 -11.72 15.81
C SER A 216 17.64 -12.74 15.08
N PRO A 217 17.21 -13.82 15.73
CA PRO A 217 16.16 -14.67 15.19
C PRO A 217 14.93 -13.78 14.97
N LEU A 218 14.45 -13.71 13.73
CA LEU A 218 13.15 -13.11 13.46
C LEU A 218 12.12 -13.88 14.28
N PRO A 219 11.15 -13.22 14.95
CA PRO A 219 9.89 -13.91 15.21
C PRO A 219 9.39 -14.36 13.84
N HIS A 220 9.23 -15.67 13.69
CA HIS A 220 8.64 -16.25 12.48
C HIS A 220 7.38 -15.45 12.14
N LEU A 221 7.24 -15.04 10.88
CA LEU A 221 6.00 -14.51 10.29
C LEU A 221 4.89 -15.60 10.21
N SER A 222 4.88 -16.54 11.16
CA SER A 222 3.98 -17.70 11.21
C SER A 222 3.07 -17.70 12.44
N GLU A 223 3.15 -16.70 13.31
CA GLU A 223 2.18 -16.57 14.40
C GLU A 223 1.21 -15.43 14.10
N THR A 224 0.05 -15.83 13.57
CA THR A 224 -1.22 -15.12 13.75
C THR A 224 -1.50 -15.03 15.25
N HIS A 225 -0.82 -14.11 15.92
CA HIS A 225 -1.14 -13.73 17.29
C HIS A 225 -2.48 -13.02 17.29
N SER A 226 -3.50 -13.81 17.58
CA SER A 226 -4.78 -13.36 18.06
C SER A 226 -4.54 -12.40 19.24
N LEU A 227 -5.00 -11.16 19.10
CA LEU A 227 -4.98 -10.17 20.17
C LEU A 227 -5.76 -10.69 21.38
N PRO A 228 -5.36 -10.37 22.63
CA PRO A 228 -6.22 -10.56 23.78
C PRO A 228 -7.36 -9.55 23.70
N ILE A 229 -8.48 -9.98 23.13
CA ILE A 229 -9.74 -9.24 23.17
C ILE A 229 -10.22 -9.28 24.62
N ASN A 230 -10.24 -8.10 25.26
CA ASN A 230 -10.97 -7.91 26.50
C ASN A 230 -12.41 -8.38 26.29
N THR A 231 -12.84 -9.28 27.17
CA THR A 231 -14.10 -9.99 27.21
C THR A 231 -15.29 -9.09 26.90
N ILE A 232 -15.73 -9.08 25.64
CA ILE A 232 -17.10 -8.77 25.27
C ILE A 232 -17.67 -10.09 24.77
N GLU A 233 -18.80 -10.46 25.35
CA GLU A 233 -19.49 -11.72 25.16
C GLU A 233 -19.59 -12.10 23.68
N THR A 234 -19.20 -13.34 23.40
CA THR A 234 -19.02 -13.93 22.09
C THR A 234 -20.36 -14.04 21.36
N ILE A 235 -20.58 -13.18 20.37
CA ILE A 235 -21.57 -13.40 19.33
C ILE A 235 -20.89 -14.27 18.25
N PRO A 236 -21.52 -15.35 17.73
CA PRO A 236 -20.90 -16.22 16.73
C PRO A 236 -20.48 -15.45 15.48
N ASP A 237 -19.27 -15.76 15.04
CA ASP A 237 -18.54 -15.24 13.87
C ASP A 237 -19.47 -15.04 12.66
N ALA A 238 -19.77 -13.77 12.35
CA ALA A 238 -20.43 -13.42 11.11
C ALA A 238 -19.41 -13.58 9.96
N PRO A 239 -19.73 -14.28 8.86
CA PRO A 239 -18.80 -14.47 7.75
C PRO A 239 -18.32 -13.11 7.23
N LYS A 240 -17.00 -12.94 7.13
CA LYS A 240 -16.39 -11.73 6.56
C LYS A 240 -17.00 -11.45 5.18
N PRO A 241 -17.48 -10.22 4.93
CA PRO A 241 -18.14 -9.89 3.68
C PRO A 241 -17.18 -10.08 2.50
N PHE A 242 -17.70 -10.66 1.42
CA PHE A 242 -16.93 -10.89 0.21
C PHE A 242 -16.39 -9.54 -0.35
N PRO A 243 -15.10 -9.43 -0.69
CA PRO A 243 -14.50 -8.16 -1.08
C PRO A 243 -15.07 -7.63 -2.41
N PRO A 244 -15.07 -6.31 -2.62
CA PRO A 244 -15.58 -5.71 -3.84
C PRO A 244 -14.75 -6.14 -5.06
N LEU A 245 -15.42 -6.54 -6.13
CA LEU A 245 -14.74 -7.05 -7.33
C LEU A 245 -14.18 -5.93 -8.21
N PRO A 246 -12.93 -6.06 -8.70
CA PRO A 246 -12.34 -5.12 -9.65
C PRO A 246 -13.16 -4.97 -10.92
N LYS A 247 -13.10 -3.78 -11.52
CA LYS A 247 -13.78 -3.50 -12.79
C LYS A 247 -13.30 -4.47 -13.87
N PHE A 248 -14.24 -5.02 -14.64
CA PHE A 248 -14.01 -6.02 -15.69
C PHE A 248 -13.54 -7.40 -15.19
N SER A 249 -13.52 -7.64 -13.87
CA SER A 249 -13.20 -8.95 -13.29
C SER A 249 -14.02 -10.08 -13.92
N ARG A 250 -15.32 -9.83 -14.18
CA ARG A 250 -16.32 -10.83 -14.59
C ARG A 250 -16.55 -11.93 -13.56
N GLN A 251 -15.82 -11.98 -12.45
CA GLN A 251 -16.17 -12.80 -11.29
C GLN A 251 -17.56 -12.36 -10.75
N LEU A 252 -18.27 -13.29 -10.10
CA LEU A 252 -19.51 -12.96 -9.39
C LEU A 252 -19.21 -12.88 -7.91
N VAL A 253 -19.91 -11.99 -7.22
CA VAL A 253 -19.81 -11.84 -5.76
C VAL A 253 -20.11 -13.17 -5.08
N GLY A 254 -19.27 -13.55 -4.12
CA GLY A 254 -19.41 -14.82 -3.39
C GLY A 254 -19.03 -16.07 -4.18
N LYS A 255 -18.51 -15.94 -5.42
CA LYS A 255 -18.04 -17.08 -6.22
C LYS A 255 -16.55 -17.27 -6.09
N THR A 256 -16.18 -18.51 -5.78
CA THR A 256 -14.79 -18.94 -5.66
C THR A 256 -14.08 -19.01 -7.01
N PHE A 257 -12.75 -19.07 -6.96
CA PHE A 257 -11.89 -19.35 -8.11
C PHE A 257 -12.36 -20.57 -8.92
N LYS A 258 -12.64 -21.70 -8.22
CA LYS A 258 -13.11 -22.95 -8.85
C LYS A 258 -14.47 -22.78 -9.52
N GLU A 259 -15.42 -22.11 -8.86
CA GLU A 259 -16.75 -21.85 -9.43
C GLU A 259 -16.70 -20.92 -10.66
N TYR A 260 -15.78 -19.95 -10.68
CA TYR A 260 -15.57 -19.10 -11.84
C TYR A 260 -15.16 -19.92 -13.06
N PHE A 261 -14.13 -20.76 -12.94
CA PHE A 261 -13.65 -21.58 -14.06
C PHE A 261 -14.65 -22.64 -14.48
N ALA A 262 -15.38 -23.25 -13.54
CA ALA A 262 -16.48 -24.16 -13.87
C ALA A 262 -17.58 -23.46 -14.69
N ARG A 263 -17.89 -22.19 -14.37
CA ARG A 263 -18.83 -21.40 -15.17
C ARG A 263 -18.25 -21.03 -16.54
N GLN A 264 -16.97 -20.68 -16.63
CA GLN A 264 -16.33 -20.39 -17.92
C GLN A 264 -16.33 -21.62 -18.83
N GLU A 265 -16.14 -22.81 -18.28
CA GLU A 265 -16.19 -24.06 -19.06
C GLU A 265 -17.58 -24.32 -19.64
N ARG A 266 -18.64 -24.13 -18.83
CA ARG A 266 -20.02 -24.23 -19.32
C ARG A 266 -20.31 -23.23 -20.44
N ILE A 267 -19.89 -21.97 -20.26
CA ILE A 267 -20.04 -20.94 -21.30
C ILE A 267 -19.28 -21.35 -22.57
N ARG A 268 -18.09 -21.95 -22.42
CA ARG A 268 -17.30 -22.45 -23.54
C ARG A 268 -18.05 -23.55 -24.28
N GLU A 269 -18.58 -24.56 -23.59
CA GLU A 269 -19.37 -25.64 -24.19
C GLU A 269 -20.60 -25.10 -24.95
N GLU A 270 -21.37 -24.22 -24.33
CA GLU A 270 -22.54 -23.58 -24.93
C GLU A 270 -22.16 -22.78 -26.20
N LYS A 271 -21.05 -22.03 -26.15
CA LYS A 271 -20.58 -21.23 -27.29
C LYS A 271 -20.04 -22.09 -28.42
N LEU A 272 -19.38 -23.21 -28.10
CA LEU A 272 -18.88 -24.16 -29.09
C LEU A 272 -20.01 -24.89 -29.81
N ALA A 273 -21.10 -25.20 -29.11
CA ALA A 273 -22.26 -25.90 -29.69
C ALA A 273 -22.95 -25.11 -30.81
N VAL A 274 -22.96 -23.77 -30.73
CA VAL A 274 -23.61 -22.87 -31.71
C VAL A 274 -22.61 -22.06 -32.55
N GLU A 275 -21.34 -22.46 -32.54
CA GLU A 275 -20.26 -21.70 -33.18
C GLU A 275 -20.38 -21.72 -34.72
N SER A 276 -20.36 -20.53 -35.34
CA SER A 276 -20.30 -20.42 -36.81
C SER A 276 -18.91 -20.78 -37.36
N VAL A 277 -18.84 -21.12 -38.65
CA VAL A 277 -17.58 -21.47 -39.33
C VAL A 277 -16.54 -20.34 -39.22
N ASP A 278 -16.95 -19.08 -39.40
CA ASP A 278 -16.05 -17.92 -39.28
C ASP A 278 -15.55 -17.71 -37.85
N THR A 279 -16.43 -17.90 -36.85
CA THR A 279 -16.07 -17.76 -35.44
C THR A 279 -15.08 -18.86 -35.04
N ARG A 280 -15.32 -20.08 -35.52
CA ARG A 280 -14.43 -21.23 -35.36
C ARG A 280 -13.04 -20.95 -35.94
N ALA A 281 -12.97 -20.47 -37.19
CA ALA A 281 -11.69 -20.15 -37.82
C ALA A 281 -10.90 -19.09 -37.04
N ARG A 282 -11.58 -18.03 -36.55
CA ARG A 282 -10.95 -17.00 -35.71
C ARG A 282 -10.45 -17.57 -34.38
N ARG A 283 -11.25 -18.41 -33.72
CA ARG A 283 -10.87 -19.06 -32.46
C ARG A 283 -9.67 -19.99 -32.65
N PHE A 284 -9.65 -20.84 -33.68
CA PHE A 284 -8.50 -21.69 -34.00
C PHE A 284 -7.23 -20.88 -34.27
N ASN A 285 -7.34 -19.75 -34.98
CA ASN A 285 -6.20 -18.88 -35.20
C ASN A 285 -5.68 -18.29 -33.88
N ARG A 286 -6.58 -17.86 -32.99
CA ARG A 286 -6.22 -17.38 -31.64
C ARG A 286 -5.50 -18.47 -30.82
N GLU A 287 -6.05 -19.68 -30.77
CA GLU A 287 -5.46 -20.82 -30.07
C GLU A 287 -4.06 -21.14 -30.62
N LYS A 288 -3.90 -21.15 -31.95
CA LYS A 288 -2.60 -21.39 -32.59
C LYS A 288 -1.56 -20.32 -32.24
N VAL A 289 -1.94 -19.04 -32.26
CA VAL A 289 -1.03 -17.92 -31.95
C VAL A 289 -0.64 -17.93 -30.47
N GLN A 290 -1.58 -18.28 -29.58
CA GLN A 290 -1.36 -18.25 -28.13
C GLN A 290 -0.80 -19.55 -27.56
N ALA A 291 -0.69 -20.62 -28.36
CA ALA A 291 -0.18 -21.92 -27.93
C ALA A 291 1.23 -21.88 -27.33
N ASN A 292 2.06 -20.91 -27.73
CA ASN A 292 3.44 -20.78 -27.26
C ASN A 292 3.57 -19.82 -26.07
N HIS A 293 2.47 -19.44 -25.40
CA HIS A 293 2.49 -18.58 -24.20
C HIS A 293 3.26 -17.26 -24.39
N GLN A 294 3.24 -16.72 -25.61
CA GLN A 294 3.94 -15.47 -25.92
C GLN A 294 3.24 -14.30 -25.21
N LEU A 295 4.06 -13.41 -24.65
CA LEU A 295 3.62 -12.17 -24.02
C LEU A 295 2.62 -11.40 -24.93
N PRO A 296 1.40 -11.14 -24.48
CA PRO A 296 0.41 -10.41 -25.27
C PRO A 296 0.83 -8.99 -25.63
N GLY A 297 0.77 -8.65 -26.92
CA GLY A 297 1.00 -7.29 -27.41
C GLY A 297 -0.18 -6.33 -27.18
N LYS A 298 -0.04 -5.07 -27.61
CA LYS A 298 -1.03 -3.99 -27.40
C LYS A 298 -2.44 -4.29 -27.92
N SER A 299 -2.55 -5.03 -29.01
CA SER A 299 -3.83 -5.48 -29.60
C SER A 299 -4.13 -6.95 -29.33
N GLY A 300 -3.38 -7.57 -28.43
CA GLY A 300 -3.49 -8.97 -28.06
C GLY A 300 -4.62 -9.27 -27.06
N PRO A 301 -4.66 -10.50 -26.54
CA PRO A 301 -5.57 -10.88 -25.47
C PRO A 301 -5.44 -9.97 -24.24
N HIS A 302 -6.54 -9.79 -23.49
CA HIS A 302 -6.46 -9.16 -22.17
C HIS A 302 -5.91 -10.16 -21.15
N VAL A 303 -5.12 -9.68 -20.19
CA VAL A 303 -4.54 -10.51 -19.14
C VAL A 303 -5.15 -10.14 -17.80
N PHE A 304 -5.44 -11.17 -17.01
CA PHE A 304 -5.98 -11.07 -15.68
C PHE A 304 -5.09 -11.83 -14.71
N ILE A 305 -4.97 -11.33 -13.48
CA ILE A 305 -4.30 -11.99 -12.37
C ILE A 305 -5.33 -12.36 -11.30
N TRP A 306 -5.10 -13.46 -10.60
CA TRP A 306 -5.84 -13.84 -9.41
C TRP A 306 -5.00 -13.54 -8.16
N GLU A 307 -5.51 -12.67 -7.31
CA GLU A 307 -4.84 -12.21 -6.09
C GLU A 307 -5.66 -12.64 -4.87
N GLU A 308 -4.99 -13.06 -3.79
CA GLU A 308 -5.65 -13.36 -2.52
C GLU A 308 -5.94 -12.06 -1.76
N ILE A 309 -7.22 -11.80 -1.50
CA ILE A 309 -7.72 -10.64 -0.76
C ILE A 309 -8.74 -11.14 0.27
N ASP A 310 -8.46 -10.93 1.56
CA ASP A 310 -9.32 -11.34 2.68
C ASP A 310 -9.72 -12.83 2.67
N GLY A 311 -8.81 -13.70 2.21
CA GLY A 311 -9.05 -15.15 2.09
C GLY A 311 -9.85 -15.55 0.84
N TYR A 312 -10.10 -14.62 -0.08
CA TYR A 312 -10.76 -14.87 -1.36
C TYR A 312 -9.81 -14.60 -2.52
N LEU A 313 -9.83 -15.48 -3.52
CA LEU A 313 -9.14 -15.22 -4.79
C LEU A 313 -9.98 -14.31 -5.67
N ILE A 314 -9.43 -13.14 -5.98
CA ILE A 314 -10.10 -12.06 -6.71
C ILE A 314 -9.43 -11.84 -8.05
N ARG A 315 -10.23 -11.90 -9.13
CA ARG A 315 -9.75 -11.72 -10.50
C ARG A 315 -9.64 -10.23 -10.84
N LYS A 316 -8.44 -9.75 -11.13
CA LYS A 316 -8.13 -8.36 -11.51
C LYS A 316 -7.62 -8.30 -12.94
N LYS A 317 -8.08 -7.32 -13.72
CA LYS A 317 -7.53 -7.05 -15.06
C LYS A 317 -6.22 -6.28 -14.92
N LEU A 318 -5.17 -6.74 -15.59
CA LEU A 318 -3.89 -6.04 -15.66
C LEU A 318 -3.89 -4.98 -16.76
N ASP A 319 -3.21 -3.87 -16.50
CA ASP A 319 -2.83 -2.89 -17.52
C ASP A 319 -1.58 -3.32 -18.29
N ARG A 320 -1.20 -2.58 -19.33
CA ARG A 320 -0.09 -2.98 -20.21
C ARG A 320 1.25 -3.09 -19.47
N LYS A 321 1.53 -2.17 -18.53
CA LYS A 321 2.79 -2.13 -17.78
C LYS A 321 2.82 -3.28 -16.78
N GLU A 322 1.69 -3.54 -16.12
CA GLU A 322 1.54 -4.68 -15.22
C GLU A 322 1.69 -6.01 -15.96
N VAL A 323 1.19 -6.14 -17.20
CA VAL A 323 1.40 -7.36 -17.99
C VAL A 323 2.88 -7.61 -18.29
N ASP A 324 3.65 -6.56 -18.59
CA ASP A 324 5.10 -6.71 -18.82
C ASP A 324 5.83 -7.17 -17.56
N SER A 325 5.42 -6.72 -16.37
CA SER A 325 6.06 -7.10 -15.11
C SER A 325 5.59 -8.44 -14.57
N GLU A 326 4.31 -8.79 -14.75
CA GLU A 326 3.72 -9.98 -14.11
C GLU A 326 3.82 -11.24 -14.97
N TRP A 327 3.86 -11.13 -16.30
CA TRP A 327 3.79 -12.30 -17.18
C TRP A 327 4.89 -13.33 -16.90
N GLU A 328 6.12 -12.86 -16.69
CA GLU A 328 7.29 -13.72 -16.45
C GLU A 328 7.33 -14.31 -15.03
N ASN A 329 6.47 -13.82 -14.11
CA ASN A 329 6.37 -14.32 -12.74
C ASN A 329 5.55 -15.62 -12.62
N PHE A 330 4.89 -16.05 -13.71
CA PHE A 330 4.04 -17.24 -13.75
C PHE A 330 4.57 -18.23 -14.78
N THR A 331 4.63 -19.51 -14.40
CA THR A 331 5.01 -20.60 -15.32
C THR A 331 3.91 -20.83 -16.36
N GLU A 332 4.22 -21.52 -17.47
CA GLU A 332 3.22 -21.86 -18.49
C GLU A 332 2.01 -22.62 -17.90
N ALA A 333 2.24 -23.47 -16.89
CA ALA A 333 1.19 -24.22 -16.19
C ALA A 333 0.29 -23.31 -15.30
N GLN A 334 0.77 -22.12 -14.94
CA GLN A 334 0.05 -21.12 -14.15
C GLN A 334 -0.61 -20.03 -15.04
N GLN A 335 -0.54 -20.20 -16.35
CA GLN A 335 -1.15 -19.32 -17.33
C GLN A 335 -2.24 -20.08 -18.07
N LYS A 336 -3.49 -19.62 -17.99
CA LYS A 336 -4.62 -20.27 -18.67
C LYS A 336 -5.25 -19.36 -19.70
N TYR A 337 -5.23 -19.77 -20.97
CA TYR A 337 -5.84 -19.02 -22.06
C TYR A 337 -7.30 -19.42 -22.31
N ASN A 338 -8.18 -18.43 -22.46
CA ASN A 338 -9.56 -18.57 -22.88
C ASN A 338 -9.75 -18.00 -24.29
N SER A 339 -9.85 -18.87 -25.28
CA SER A 339 -10.01 -18.52 -26.68
C SER A 339 -11.41 -18.01 -27.06
N ILE A 340 -12.42 -18.21 -26.21
CA ILE A 340 -13.79 -17.71 -26.41
C ILE A 340 -13.82 -16.20 -26.15
N THR A 341 -13.27 -15.78 -25.01
CA THR A 341 -13.24 -14.37 -24.59
C THR A 341 -11.97 -13.64 -25.02
N ASN A 342 -10.97 -14.36 -25.54
CA ASN A 342 -9.65 -13.84 -25.88
C ASN A 342 -8.93 -13.23 -24.67
N GLU A 343 -8.78 -14.03 -23.61
CA GLU A 343 -8.23 -13.59 -22.33
C GLU A 343 -7.24 -14.61 -21.77
N TRP A 344 -6.23 -14.13 -21.05
CA TRP A 344 -5.35 -14.93 -20.21
C TRP A 344 -5.68 -14.71 -18.74
N ASP A 345 -5.58 -15.78 -17.97
CA ASP A 345 -5.68 -15.79 -16.52
C ASP A 345 -4.35 -16.31 -15.93
N LEU A 346 -3.73 -15.52 -15.05
CA LEU A 346 -2.52 -15.83 -14.30
C LEU A 346 -2.94 -16.21 -12.87
N ALA A 347 -2.67 -17.44 -12.45
CA ALA A 347 -3.01 -17.90 -11.09
C ALA A 347 -2.04 -19.00 -10.63
N ARG A 348 -1.55 -18.89 -9.40
CA ARG A 348 -0.65 -19.91 -8.81
C ARG A 348 -1.40 -21.21 -8.56
N GLU A 349 -2.70 -21.12 -8.30
CA GLU A 349 -3.61 -22.20 -7.93
C GLU A 349 -3.96 -23.14 -9.09
N PHE A 350 -3.52 -22.84 -10.32
CA PHE A 350 -3.61 -23.81 -11.42
C PHE A 350 -2.65 -24.99 -11.23
N THR A 351 -1.56 -24.78 -10.49
CA THR A 351 -0.62 -25.82 -10.09
C THR A 351 -0.74 -26.03 -8.58
N PRO A 352 -0.87 -27.29 -8.09
CA PRO A 352 -0.66 -27.55 -6.67
C PRO A 352 0.72 -27.03 -6.27
N ALA A 353 0.85 -26.40 -5.11
CA ALA A 353 2.17 -26.09 -4.57
C ALA A 353 2.92 -27.41 -4.42
N GLU A 354 4.05 -27.57 -5.12
CA GLU A 354 5.03 -28.60 -4.76
C GLU A 354 5.42 -28.30 -3.30
N GLU A 355 5.12 -29.23 -2.39
CA GLU A 355 5.73 -29.21 -1.07
C GLU A 355 7.24 -29.11 -1.29
N PRO A 356 7.96 -28.23 -0.57
CA PRO A 356 9.40 -28.13 -0.74
C PRO A 356 9.98 -29.52 -0.49
N GLU A 357 10.47 -30.17 -1.56
CA GLU A 357 11.27 -31.37 -1.44
C GLU A 357 12.40 -31.01 -0.48
N SER A 358 12.34 -31.62 0.71
CA SER A 358 13.42 -31.56 1.65
C SER A 358 14.65 -32.15 0.96
N GLN A 359 15.50 -31.29 0.40
CA GLN A 359 16.89 -31.61 0.15
C GLN A 359 17.56 -31.77 1.52
N PHE A 360 17.25 -32.88 2.18
CA PHE A 360 18.22 -33.51 3.07
C PHE A 360 19.27 -34.06 2.12
N ASP A 361 20.40 -33.35 2.06
CA ASP A 361 21.64 -33.93 1.57
C ASP A 361 21.88 -35.21 2.38
N GLU A 362 21.61 -36.35 1.76
CA GLU A 362 22.00 -37.67 2.23
C GLU A 362 23.53 -37.69 2.19
N VAL A 363 24.14 -37.31 3.30
CA VAL A 363 25.58 -37.49 3.54
C VAL A 363 25.84 -38.98 3.56
N ASP A 364 26.34 -39.48 2.43
CA ASP A 364 26.82 -40.83 2.22
C ASP A 364 27.98 -41.10 3.20
N PHE A 365 27.64 -41.70 4.34
CA PHE A 365 28.57 -42.04 5.40
C PHE A 365 28.95 -43.51 5.26
N ASP A 366 29.67 -43.88 4.21
CA ASP A 366 30.30 -45.20 4.09
C ASP A 366 31.53 -45.18 3.17
N GLN A 367 32.69 -44.84 3.72
CA GLN A 367 33.93 -45.56 3.43
C GLN A 367 35.00 -45.32 4.50
N TYR A 368 34.95 -46.11 5.57
CA TYR A 368 36.15 -46.57 6.26
C TYR A 368 36.44 -47.99 5.77
N ASN A 369 37.47 -48.11 4.92
CA ASN A 369 38.50 -49.14 5.02
C ASN A 369 39.72 -48.75 4.18
#